data_AF-A0A835M9I0-F1
#
_entry.id   AF-A0A835M9I0-F1
#
_cell.length_a   1.000
_cell.length_b   1.000
_cell.length_c   1.000
_cell.angle_alpha   90.00
_cell.angle_beta   90.00
_cell.angle_gamma   90.00
#
_symmetry.space_group_name_H-M   'P 1'
#
loop_
_entity.id
_entity.type
_entity.pdbx_description
1 polymer ?
#
loop_
_entity_poly.entity_id
_entity_poly.type
_entity_poly.pdbx_seq_one_letter_code
_entity_poly.pdbx_strand_id
1 'polypeptide(L)'
;MEVHKVFHVIEGEGDTSYVSNSNLQKTIILQAKALVQDMIVKLYSKTFPECLRIAYMGSSGTNSLLVLLEIIEVVDETCQKLNHPSPEFQVFLNDLIGNDFNTIFKAIPKFYKELRKDKGDEFGPTFITGFLGLFTKGSFQLNH
;
A
#
# COMPACT_ATOMS: atom_id res chain seq x y z
N MET A 1 -24.78 -19.30 -11.54
CA MET A 1 -25.06 -19.13 -10.10
C MET A 1 -24.01 -18.14 -9.58
N GLU A 2 -24.38 -16.87 -9.50
CA GLU A 2 -23.48 -15.76 -9.14
C GLU A 2 -23.29 -15.71 -7.62
N VAL A 3 -22.06 -15.86 -7.15
CA VAL A 3 -21.69 -15.82 -5.72
C VAL A 3 -21.26 -14.40 -5.31
N HIS A 4 -21.53 -13.38 -6.13
CA HIS A 4 -20.95 -12.03 -5.97
C HIS A 4 -21.65 -11.08 -4.98
N LYS A 5 -22.47 -11.57 -4.04
CA LYS A 5 -23.29 -10.68 -3.22
C LYS A 5 -23.33 -10.93 -1.71
N VAL A 6 -22.40 -11.69 -1.14
CA VAL A 6 -22.35 -11.87 0.32
C VAL A 6 -20.91 -11.94 0.85
N PHE A 7 -20.09 -10.95 0.53
CA PHE A 7 -18.90 -10.66 1.32
C PHE A 7 -18.83 -9.15 1.48
N HIS A 8 -19.52 -8.65 2.51
CA HIS A 8 -19.38 -7.29 2.99
C HIS A 8 -18.74 -7.37 4.37
N VAL A 9 -17.68 -6.61 4.59
CA VAL A 9 -17.08 -6.48 5.92
C VAL A 9 -18.08 -5.70 6.77
N ILE A 10 -18.41 -6.19 7.96
CA ILE A 10 -19.36 -5.52 8.86
C ILE A 10 -18.73 -4.20 9.32
N GLU A 11 -19.23 -3.09 8.79
CA GLU A 11 -18.91 -1.73 9.23
C GLU A 11 -19.68 -1.41 10.53
N GLY A 12 -18.99 -0.78 11.48
CA GLY A 12 -19.61 -0.29 12.72
C GLY A 12 -18.57 0.23 13.71
N GLU A 13 -18.97 1.14 14.60
CA GLU A 13 -18.14 1.69 15.68
C GLU A 13 -18.35 0.88 16.98
N GLY A 14 -18.43 -0.45 16.84
CA GLY A 14 -18.71 -1.39 17.93
C GLY A 14 -17.59 -2.42 18.12
N ASP A 15 -17.58 -3.10 19.28
CA ASP A 15 -16.56 -4.08 19.69
C ASP A 15 -16.36 -5.25 18.69
N THR A 16 -17.28 -5.44 17.75
CA THR A 16 -17.27 -6.49 16.71
C THR A 16 -16.90 -6.00 15.31
N SER A 17 -16.50 -4.74 15.16
CA SER A 17 -16.10 -4.17 13.87
C SER A 17 -14.72 -4.64 13.39
N TYR A 18 -14.46 -4.56 12.08
CA TYR A 18 -13.13 -4.82 11.51
C TYR A 18 -12.05 -3.88 12.08
N VAL A 19 -12.44 -2.67 12.50
CA VAL A 19 -11.57 -1.70 13.16
C VAL A 19 -11.07 -2.23 14.51
N SER A 20 -11.90 -3.01 15.22
CA SER A 20 -11.61 -3.55 16.56
C SER A 20 -10.66 -4.76 16.55
N ASN A 21 -10.43 -5.41 15.39
CA ASN A 21 -9.46 -6.51 15.25
C ASN A 21 -8.08 -6.07 14.71
N SER A 22 -7.76 -4.77 14.82
CA SER A 22 -6.54 -4.16 14.26
C SER A 22 -5.22 -4.78 14.74
N ASN A 23 -5.17 -5.45 15.90
CA ASN A 23 -3.93 -6.04 16.42
C ASN A 23 -3.44 -7.24 15.60
N LEU A 24 -4.34 -8.11 15.15
CA LEU A 24 -3.95 -9.25 14.30
C LEU A 24 -3.44 -8.75 12.94
N GLN A 25 -4.10 -7.74 12.37
CA GLN A 25 -3.67 -7.11 11.13
C GLN A 25 -2.30 -6.44 11.31
N LYS A 26 -2.08 -5.71 12.40
CA LYS A 26 -0.77 -5.11 12.72
C LYS A 26 0.32 -6.16 12.83
N THR A 27 0.09 -7.28 13.52
CA THR A 27 1.07 -8.37 13.62
C THR A 27 1.38 -8.99 12.26
N ILE A 28 0.35 -9.25 11.43
CA ILE A 28 0.53 -9.77 10.07
C ILE A 28 1.31 -8.77 9.21
N ILE A 29 1.02 -7.46 9.33
CA ILE A 29 1.74 -6.39 8.64
C ILE A 29 3.23 -6.37 9.06
N LEU A 30 3.52 -6.49 10.35
CA LEU A 30 4.90 -6.53 10.86
C LEU A 30 5.67 -7.77 10.37
N GLN A 31 5.01 -8.94 10.27
CA GLN A 31 5.64 -10.13 9.70
C GLN A 31 5.85 -9.99 8.19
N ALA A 32 4.87 -9.42 7.48
CA ALA A 32 4.98 -9.12 6.06
C ALA A 32 6.06 -8.08 5.77
N LYS A 33 6.30 -7.11 6.67
CA LYS A 33 7.36 -6.09 6.56
C LYS A 33 8.74 -6.73 6.35
N ALA A 34 9.12 -7.71 7.16
CA ALA A 34 10.41 -8.39 7.02
C ALA A 34 10.54 -9.10 5.65
N LEU A 35 9.47 -9.74 5.19
CA LEU A 35 9.45 -10.38 3.87
C LEU A 35 9.57 -9.35 2.73
N VAL A 36 8.86 -8.23 2.85
CA VAL A 36 8.90 -7.14 1.87
C VAL A 36 10.29 -6.48 1.84
N GLN A 37 10.91 -6.26 3.00
CA GLN A 37 12.31 -5.81 3.10
C GLN A 37 13.26 -6.73 2.33
N ASP A 38 13.22 -8.03 2.59
CA ASP A 38 14.05 -9.01 1.90
C ASP A 38 13.83 -9.01 0.39
N MET A 39 12.57 -8.87 -0.06
CA MET A 39 12.24 -8.81 -1.47
C MET A 39 12.76 -7.54 -2.14
N ILE A 40 12.63 -6.39 -1.48
CA ILE A 40 13.12 -5.09 -1.98
C ILE A 40 14.64 -5.13 -2.08
N VAL A 41 15.35 -5.61 -1.06
CA VAL A 41 16.82 -5.75 -1.12
C VAL A 41 17.24 -6.68 -2.27
N LYS A 42 16.52 -7.80 -2.47
CA LYS A 42 16.78 -8.71 -3.59
C LYS A 42 16.48 -8.08 -4.96
N LEU A 43 15.45 -7.25 -5.06
CA LEU A 43 15.14 -6.49 -6.28
C LEU A 43 16.25 -5.49 -6.59
N TYR A 44 16.65 -4.70 -5.59
CA TYR A 44 17.66 -3.64 -5.72
C TYR A 44 19.09 -4.18 -5.89
N SER A 45 19.37 -5.42 -5.49
CA SER A 45 20.65 -6.08 -5.85
C SER A 45 20.74 -6.49 -7.32
N LYS A 46 19.63 -6.47 -8.07
CA LYS A 46 19.58 -6.85 -9.49
C LYS A 46 19.25 -5.68 -10.42
N THR A 47 18.41 -4.76 -9.97
CA THR A 47 17.84 -3.68 -10.77
C THR A 47 17.55 -2.46 -9.91
N PHE A 48 17.77 -1.26 -10.43
CA PHE A 48 17.39 -0.01 -9.79
C PHE A 48 16.33 0.69 -10.64
N PRO A 49 15.04 0.40 -10.43
CA PRO A 49 13.99 0.99 -11.24
C PRO A 49 13.87 2.49 -10.91
N GLU A 50 13.73 3.32 -11.94
CA GLU A 50 13.40 4.76 -11.76
C GLU A 50 11.98 4.94 -11.19
N CYS A 51 11.09 3.99 -11.45
CA CYS A 51 9.70 3.98 -10.98
C CYS A 51 9.33 2.61 -10.39
N LEU A 52 8.90 2.60 -9.13
CA LEU A 52 8.41 1.42 -8.43
C LEU A 52 6.87 1.44 -8.39
N ARG A 53 6.25 0.44 -9.03
CA ARG A 53 4.79 0.25 -9.04
C ARG A 53 4.38 -0.72 -7.93
N ILE A 54 3.48 -0.28 -7.05
CA ILE A 54 2.99 -1.05 -5.91
C ILE A 54 1.48 -1.24 -6.07
N ALA A 55 1.01 -2.49 -6.09
CA ALA A 55 -0.40 -2.80 -6.07
C ALA A 55 -0.80 -3.34 -4.69
N TYR A 56 -1.76 -2.69 -4.03
CA TYR A 56 -2.27 -3.11 -2.73
C TYR A 56 -3.76 -3.46 -2.84
N MET A 57 -4.13 -4.67 -2.42
CA MET A 57 -5.48 -5.24 -2.56
C MET A 57 -6.10 -5.48 -1.17
N GLY A 58 -7.34 -5.03 -0.97
CA GLY A 58 -8.08 -5.20 0.29
C GLY A 58 -8.07 -3.94 1.14
N SER A 59 -8.24 -2.77 0.51
CA SER A 59 -8.14 -1.48 1.16
C SER A 59 -9.37 -1.07 1.98
N SER A 60 -9.93 -1.97 2.79
CA SER A 60 -11.02 -1.57 3.69
C SER A 60 -10.43 -0.96 4.96
N GLY A 61 -10.10 0.34 4.92
CA GLY A 61 -9.75 1.14 6.10
C GLY A 61 -8.36 1.76 6.11
N THR A 62 -8.07 2.50 7.20
CA THR A 62 -6.85 3.32 7.36
C THR A 62 -5.55 2.52 7.46
N ASN A 63 -5.61 1.22 7.75
CA ASN A 63 -4.42 0.36 7.86
C ASN A 63 -3.66 0.22 6.53
N SER A 64 -4.34 0.37 5.38
CA SER A 64 -3.71 0.25 4.06
C SER A 64 -2.66 1.32 3.79
N LEU A 65 -2.91 2.57 4.21
CA LEU A 65 -1.95 3.66 4.07
C LEU A 65 -0.74 3.48 5.00
N LEU A 66 -0.92 2.86 6.17
CA LEU A 66 0.20 2.52 7.07
C LEU A 66 1.12 1.48 6.45
N VAL A 67 0.56 0.44 5.82
CA VAL A 67 1.36 -0.56 5.10
C VAL A 67 2.14 0.11 3.97
N LEU A 68 1.50 1.00 3.21
CA LEU A 68 2.17 1.71 2.12
C LEU A 68 3.31 2.59 2.61
N LEU A 69 3.11 3.32 3.71
CA LEU A 69 4.17 4.13 4.31
C LEU A 69 5.38 3.26 4.66
N GLU A 70 5.14 2.12 5.29
CA GLU A 70 6.17 1.18 5.69
C GLU A 70 6.94 0.59 4.49
N ILE A 71 6.24 0.22 3.42
CA ILE A 71 6.90 -0.26 2.19
C ILE A 71 7.79 0.83 1.59
N ILE A 72 7.27 2.05 1.52
CA ILE A 72 7.99 3.21 0.99
C ILE A 72 9.24 3.49 1.83
N GLU A 73 9.14 3.46 3.15
CA GLU A 73 10.26 3.66 4.07
C GLU A 73 11.38 2.66 3.83
N VAL A 74 11.02 1.38 3.66
CA VAL A 74 11.97 0.31 3.40
C VAL A 74 12.71 0.49 2.08
N VAL A 75 11.99 0.87 1.01
CA VAL A 75 12.59 1.13 -0.30
C VAL A 75 13.57 2.28 -0.19
N ASP A 76 13.13 3.39 0.42
CA ASP A 76 13.93 4.59 0.59
C ASP A 76 15.21 4.33 1.40
N GLU A 77 15.11 3.64 2.54
CA GLU A 77 16.27 3.22 3.32
C GLU A 77 17.24 2.32 2.53
N THR A 78 16.70 1.43 1.70
CA THR A 78 17.50 0.54 0.86
C THR A 78 18.23 1.34 -0.21
N CYS A 79 17.57 2.32 -0.84
CA CYS A 79 18.19 3.21 -1.82
C CYS A 79 19.33 4.03 -1.19
N GLN A 80 19.09 4.62 -0.01
CA GLN A 80 20.10 5.37 0.73
C GLN A 80 21.32 4.51 1.08
N LYS A 81 21.11 3.28 1.60
CA LYS A 81 22.20 2.33 1.90
C LYS A 81 23.03 1.96 0.67
N LEU A 82 22.41 1.94 -0.51
CA LEU A 82 23.04 1.65 -1.78
C LEU A 82 23.55 2.92 -2.51
N ASN A 83 23.47 4.08 -1.86
CA ASN A 83 23.84 5.38 -2.41
C ASN A 83 23.16 5.69 -3.76
N HIS A 84 21.88 5.33 -3.85
CA HIS A 84 21.02 5.51 -5.01
C HIS A 84 19.88 6.46 -4.67
N PRO A 85 19.40 7.31 -5.61
CA PRO A 85 18.21 8.11 -5.40
C PRO A 85 16.97 7.24 -5.18
N SER A 86 16.02 7.76 -4.40
CA SER A 86 14.71 7.16 -4.17
C SER A 86 13.91 7.16 -5.48
N PRO A 87 13.21 6.06 -5.83
CA PRO A 87 12.44 5.98 -7.08
C PRO A 87 11.16 6.83 -7.01
N GLU A 88 10.53 7.06 -8.16
CA GLU A 88 9.11 7.43 -8.18
C GLU A 88 8.26 6.25 -7.67
N PHE A 89 7.25 6.53 -6.85
CA PHE A 89 6.30 5.53 -6.37
C PHE A 89 4.95 5.69 -7.06
N GLN A 90 4.49 4.63 -7.73
CA GLN A 90 3.14 4.55 -8.29
C GLN A 90 2.33 3.49 -7.55
N VAL A 91 1.39 3.93 -6.72
CA VAL A 91 0.59 3.07 -5.86
C VAL A 91 -0.80 2.89 -6.43
N PHE A 92 -1.22 1.63 -6.59
CA PHE A 92 -2.55 1.23 -7.04
C PHE A 92 -3.28 0.58 -5.86
N LEU A 93 -4.26 1.29 -5.32
CA LEU A 93 -5.15 0.79 -4.28
C LEU A 93 -6.37 0.13 -4.92
N ASN A 94 -6.63 -1.12 -4.58
CA ASN A 94 -7.78 -1.84 -5.09
C ASN A 94 -8.65 -2.40 -3.98
N ASP A 95 -9.95 -2.29 -4.22
CA ASP A 95 -10.94 -2.90 -3.35
C ASP A 95 -12.21 -3.29 -4.12
N LEU A 96 -13.03 -4.10 -3.46
CA LEU A 96 -14.30 -4.57 -4.00
C LEU A 96 -15.30 -3.42 -4.15
N ILE A 97 -16.15 -3.53 -5.18
CA ILE A 97 -17.29 -2.63 -5.37
C ILE A 97 -18.20 -2.73 -4.14
N GLY A 98 -18.37 -1.63 -3.43
CA GLY A 98 -19.15 -1.55 -2.20
C GLY A 98 -18.33 -1.20 -0.95
N ASN A 99 -17.01 -1.20 -1.01
CA ASN A 99 -16.15 -0.74 0.09
C ASN A 99 -15.97 0.78 0.07
N ASP A 100 -15.81 1.40 1.26
CA ASP A 100 -15.70 2.85 1.39
C ASP A 100 -14.30 3.39 1.03
N PHE A 101 -14.08 3.57 -0.27
CA PHE A 101 -12.91 4.30 -0.77
C PHE A 101 -12.84 5.75 -0.27
N ASN A 102 -13.97 6.36 0.12
CA ASN A 102 -13.96 7.76 0.55
C ASN A 102 -13.16 7.95 1.84
N THR A 103 -13.19 6.99 2.75
CA THR A 103 -12.38 7.02 3.97
C THR A 103 -10.88 7.07 3.64
N ILE A 104 -10.43 6.30 2.64
CA ILE A 104 -9.03 6.36 2.21
C ILE A 104 -8.72 7.68 1.52
N PHE A 105 -9.55 8.12 0.57
CA PHE A 105 -9.32 9.38 -0.14
C PHE A 105 -9.26 10.58 0.83
N LYS A 106 -10.05 10.56 1.91
CA LYS A 106 -9.98 11.57 2.99
C LYS A 106 -8.69 11.48 3.81
N ALA A 107 -8.09 10.30 3.93
CA ALA A 107 -6.83 10.09 4.67
C ALA A 107 -5.57 10.38 3.84
N ILE A 108 -5.65 10.36 2.50
CA ILE A 108 -4.51 10.63 1.59
C ILE A 108 -3.81 11.98 1.87
N PRO A 109 -4.49 13.12 2.08
CA PRO A 109 -3.82 14.38 2.39
C PRO A 109 -2.97 14.31 3.66
N LYS A 110 -3.47 13.62 4.70
CA LYS A 110 -2.72 13.40 5.95
C LYS A 110 -1.52 12.49 5.70
N PHE A 111 -1.70 11.44 4.91
CA PHE A 111 -0.60 10.55 4.50
C PHE A 111 0.54 11.31 3.82
N TYR A 112 0.25 12.15 2.82
CA TYR A 112 1.29 12.95 2.15
C TYR A 112 1.98 13.92 3.11
N LYS A 113 1.25 14.48 4.07
CA LYS A 113 1.82 15.37 5.08
C LYS A 113 2.82 14.65 5.98
N GLU A 114 2.49 13.45 6.48
CA GLU A 114 3.41 12.65 7.29
C GLU A 114 4.62 12.19 6.45
N LEU A 115 4.38 11.70 5.23
CA LEU A 115 5.45 11.29 4.31
C LEU A 115 6.47 12.42 4.07
N ARG A 116 5.99 13.64 3.80
CA ARG A 116 6.86 14.80 3.59
C ARG A 116 7.58 15.23 4.87
N LYS A 117 6.91 15.13 6.02
CA LYS A 117 7.51 15.49 7.31
C LYS A 117 8.67 14.55 7.67
N ASP A 118 8.51 13.26 7.39
CA ASP A 118 9.51 12.25 7.78
C ASP A 118 10.64 12.12 6.75
N LYS A 119 10.36 12.32 5.45
CA LYS A 119 11.33 12.11 4.38
C LYS A 119 11.91 13.38 3.75
N GLY A 120 11.31 14.54 3.98
CA GLY A 120 11.74 15.81 3.40
C GLY A 120 11.54 15.89 1.88
N ASP A 121 12.25 16.82 1.23
CA ASP A 121 12.10 17.10 -0.20
C ASP A 121 13.02 16.24 -1.11
N GLU A 122 13.92 15.43 -0.52
CA GLU A 122 14.80 14.49 -1.27
C GLU A 122 14.10 13.16 -1.64
N PHE A 123 12.89 12.98 -1.16
CA PHE A 123 12.08 11.79 -1.38
C PHE A 123 11.44 11.78 -2.78
N GLY A 124 11.37 10.59 -3.39
CA GLY A 124 10.83 10.42 -4.73
C GLY A 124 9.34 10.77 -4.81
N PRO A 125 8.84 11.26 -5.97
CA PRO A 125 7.43 11.59 -6.11
C PRO A 125 6.55 10.35 -5.89
N THR A 126 5.48 10.49 -5.09
CA THR A 126 4.51 9.41 -4.83
C THR A 126 3.15 9.76 -5.41
N PHE A 127 2.61 8.85 -6.22
CA PHE A 127 1.28 8.95 -6.82
C PHE A 127 0.40 7.79 -6.35
N ILE A 128 -0.77 8.11 -5.79
CA ILE A 128 -1.74 7.11 -5.34
C ILE A 128 -2.97 7.15 -6.26
N THR A 129 -3.30 6.00 -6.84
CA THR A 129 -4.47 5.80 -7.70
C THR A 129 -5.38 4.74 -7.07
N GLY A 130 -6.67 5.03 -6.97
CA GLY A 130 -7.69 4.06 -6.55
C GLY A 130 -8.33 3.37 -7.76
N PHE A 131 -8.47 2.05 -7.70
CA PHE A 131 -9.18 1.23 -8.68
C PHE A 131 -10.33 0.48 -8.00
N LEU A 132 -11.52 0.60 -8.56
CA LEU A 132 -12.71 -0.13 -8.11
C LEU A 132 -12.83 -1.42 -8.92
N GLY A 133 -12.67 -2.58 -8.28
CA GLY A 133 -12.81 -3.86 -8.97
C GLY A 133 -11.97 -4.99 -8.38
N LEU A 134 -11.92 -6.11 -9.10
CA LEU A 134 -11.04 -7.22 -8.76
C LEU A 134 -9.79 -7.12 -9.64
N PHE A 135 -8.59 -7.30 -9.06
CA PHE A 135 -7.40 -7.53 -9.87
C PHE A 135 -7.52 -8.86 -10.60
N THR A 136 -7.89 -8.79 -11.87
CA THR A 136 -7.95 -9.94 -12.78
C THR A 136 -6.69 -10.02 -13.64
N LYS A 137 -6.43 -11.19 -14.24
CA LYS A 137 -5.34 -11.38 -15.19
C LYS A 137 -5.44 -10.35 -16.32
N GLY A 138 -4.47 -9.43 -16.40
CA GLY A 138 -4.46 -8.31 -17.35
C GLY A 138 -4.62 -6.92 -16.73
N SER A 139 -4.88 -6.81 -15.42
CA SER A 139 -5.03 -5.51 -14.72
C SER A 139 -3.73 -4.69 -14.67
N PHE A 140 -2.59 -5.35 -14.84
CA PHE A 140 -1.28 -4.71 -14.90
C PHE A 140 -0.54 -5.22 -16.13
N GLN A 141 -0.07 -4.30 -16.97
CA GLN A 141 0.91 -4.61 -18.01
C GLN A 141 2.30 -4.62 -17.38
N LEU A 142 2.94 -5.79 -17.37
CA LEU A 142 4.37 -5.92 -17.08
C LEU A 142 5.11 -5.42 -18.31
N ASN A 143 5.72 -4.24 -18.20
CA ASN A 143 6.65 -3.77 -19.21
C ASN A 143 7.96 -4.53 -18.99
N HIS A 144 8.33 -5.36 -19.97
CA HIS A 144 9.62 -6.05 -20.03
C HIS A 144 10.71 -5.11 -20.54
#